data_AF-A0A0F9GWR4-F1
#
_entry.id   AF-A0A0F9GWR4-F1
#
_cell.length_a   1.000
_cell.length_b   1.000
_cell.length_c   1.000
_cell.angle_alpha   90.00
_cell.angle_beta   90.00
_cell.angle_gamma   90.00
#
_symmetry.space_group_name_H-M   'P 1'
#
loop_
_entity.id
_entity.type
_entity.pdbx_description
1 polymer ?
#
loop_
_entity_poly.entity_id
_entity_poly.type
_entity_poly.pdbx_seq_one_letter_code
_entity_poly.pdbx_strand_id
1 'polypeptide(L)'
;MSPAHRAKLSIAAKRRWENPEYRKEMTEQLALMNQMQAKFERPPTRLENALVHFLNMAGYNPIVQHPIGLKVVDAYIPNPYELIFEADGTYWHARTAEKDIERDKYLLAQPGVKAVIHLSEQDLKPFVDLIAPGNNRIFPKRSCGSRHIWCAECSPEIAKRQRLGLENAKERWRVWGRYSKPCSTETRVKLSVALSKRNKKNWANEDYRSMMIEKMRAAHARHPGTEWRMK
;
A
#
# COMPACT_ATOMS: atom_id res chain seq x y z
N MET A 1 36.76 7.76 27.07
CA MET A 1 35.74 7.54 28.12
C MET A 1 36.16 6.33 28.96
N SER A 2 36.32 6.47 30.28
CA SER A 2 36.85 5.39 31.13
C SER A 2 35.83 4.26 31.37
N PRO A 3 36.27 3.04 31.67
CA PRO A 3 35.39 1.93 32.03
C PRO A 3 34.46 2.25 33.22
N ALA A 4 34.99 2.89 34.26
CA ALA A 4 34.20 3.31 35.43
C ALA A 4 33.07 4.28 35.06
N HIS A 5 33.34 5.22 34.13
CA HIS A 5 32.31 6.15 33.67
C HIS A 5 31.20 5.44 32.88
N ARG A 6 31.56 4.48 32.01
CA ARG A 6 30.58 3.63 31.30
C ARG A 6 29.69 2.84 32.27
N ALA A 7 30.27 2.26 33.32
CA ALA A 7 29.53 1.51 34.34
C ALA A 7 28.52 2.40 35.08
N LYS A 8 28.94 3.61 35.48
CA LYS A 8 28.06 4.58 36.15
C LYS A 8 26.87 4.98 35.27
N LEU A 9 27.09 5.24 33.98
CA LEU A 9 26.02 5.56 33.03
C LEU A 9 25.07 4.37 32.82
N SER A 10 25.59 3.14 32.76
CA SER A 10 24.77 1.93 32.63
C SER A 10 23.84 1.71 33.83
N ILE A 11 24.35 1.88 35.05
CA ILE A 11 23.54 1.76 36.28
C ILE A 11 22.44 2.83 36.30
N ALA A 12 22.79 4.08 35.95
CA ALA A 12 21.82 5.16 35.90
C ALA A 12 20.71 4.91 34.86
N ALA A 13 21.08 4.42 33.67
CA ALA A 13 20.13 4.05 32.62
C ALA A 13 19.20 2.91 33.06
N LYS A 14 19.73 1.86 33.71
CA LYS A 14 18.93 0.76 34.27
C LYS A 14 17.93 1.25 35.32
N ARG A 15 18.38 2.06 36.29
CA ARG A 15 17.48 2.62 37.32
C ARG A 15 16.36 3.46 36.72
N ARG A 16 16.65 4.25 35.69
CA ARG A 16 15.63 5.01 34.98
C ARG A 16 14.65 4.11 34.23
N TRP A 17 15.14 3.05 33.59
CA TRP A 17 14.31 2.08 32.89
C TRP A 17 13.45 1.23 33.83
N GLU A 18 13.89 0.96 35.06
CA GLU A 18 13.10 0.22 36.05
C GLU A 18 11.97 1.04 36.68
N ASN A 19 12.01 2.37 36.55
CA ASN A 19 10.95 3.25 37.03
C ASN A 19 9.68 3.12 36.15
N PRO A 20 8.53 2.70 36.72
CA PRO A 20 7.29 2.50 35.96
C PRO A 20 6.71 3.79 35.37
N GLU A 21 6.82 4.92 36.07
CA GLU A 21 6.34 6.23 35.57
C GLU A 21 7.13 6.64 34.32
N TYR A 22 8.45 6.46 34.35
CA TYR A 22 9.31 6.75 33.20
C TYR A 22 8.96 5.88 31.98
N ARG A 23 8.64 4.59 32.19
CA ARG A 23 8.20 3.70 31.09
C ARG A 23 6.90 4.16 30.46
N LYS A 24 5.95 4.60 31.30
CA LYS A 24 4.66 5.12 30.86
C LYS A 24 4.84 6.40 30.04
N GLU A 25 5.60 7.37 30.56
CA GLU A 25 5.92 8.62 29.85
C GLU A 25 6.58 8.35 28.49
N MET A 26 7.58 7.46 28.45
CA MET A 26 8.24 7.08 27.20
C MET A 26 7.27 6.45 26.20
N THR A 27 6.33 5.63 26.66
CA THR A 27 5.33 4.99 25.80
C THR A 27 4.34 6.02 25.24
N GLU A 28 3.91 6.98 26.06
CA GLU A 28 3.02 8.08 25.65
C GLU A 28 3.71 9.02 24.65
N GLN A 29 4.97 9.42 24.92
CA GLN A 29 5.75 10.22 23.97
C GLN A 29 5.92 9.51 22.64
N LEU A 30 6.15 8.20 22.67
CA LEU A 30 6.34 7.42 21.46
C LEU A 30 5.04 7.25 20.68
N ALA A 31 3.90 7.09 21.37
CA ALA A 31 2.59 7.14 20.74
C ALA A 31 2.32 8.49 20.08
N LEU A 32 2.71 9.60 20.72
CA LEU A 32 2.60 10.95 20.15
C LEU A 32 3.50 11.11 18.92
N MET A 33 4.75 10.63 18.98
CA MET A 33 5.67 10.65 17.83
C MET A 33 5.10 9.84 16.66
N ASN A 34 4.52 8.66 16.92
CA ASN A 34 3.86 7.86 15.90
C ASN A 34 2.66 8.60 15.28
N GLN A 35 1.85 9.29 16.09
CA GLN A 35 0.76 10.13 15.58
C GLN A 35 1.28 11.31 14.74
N MET A 36 2.38 11.94 15.14
CA MET A 36 3.02 13.00 14.35
C MET A 36 3.59 12.46 13.04
N GLN A 37 4.22 11.29 13.06
CA GLN A 37 4.77 10.66 11.88
C GLN A 37 3.65 10.24 10.91
N ALA A 38 2.50 9.82 11.42
CA ALA A 38 1.30 9.61 10.63
C ALA A 38 0.75 10.90 9.98
N LYS A 39 1.07 12.10 10.50
CA LYS A 39 0.74 13.35 9.79
C LYS A 39 1.70 13.65 8.63
N PHE A 40 2.88 13.07 8.65
CA PHE A 40 3.89 13.17 7.60
C PHE A 40 4.00 11.86 6.83
N GLU A 41 2.86 11.30 6.41
CA GLU A 41 2.81 10.08 5.62
C GLU A 41 3.81 10.17 4.46
N ARG A 42 4.82 9.32 4.51
CA ARG A 42 5.76 9.22 3.40
C ARG A 42 4.97 8.72 2.20
N PRO A 43 5.09 9.36 1.02
CA PRO A 43 4.46 8.81 -0.17
C PRO A 43 4.93 7.36 -0.36
N PRO A 44 4.01 6.42 -0.68
CA PRO A 44 4.39 5.02 -0.84
C PRO A 44 5.40 4.89 -1.96
N THR A 45 6.39 4.02 -1.75
CA THR A 45 7.39 3.73 -2.78
C THR A 45 6.76 3.00 -3.97
N ARG A 46 7.49 2.87 -5.09
CA ARG A 46 7.00 2.08 -6.23
C ARG A 46 6.81 0.61 -5.87
N LEU A 47 7.67 0.07 -5.00
CA LEU A 47 7.56 -1.31 -4.51
C LEU A 47 6.36 -1.50 -3.59
N GLU A 48 6.12 -0.59 -2.64
CA GLU A 48 4.90 -0.61 -1.81
C GLU A 48 3.63 -0.55 -2.65
N ASN A 49 3.60 0.32 -3.67
CA ASN A 49 2.49 0.40 -4.60
C ASN A 49 2.30 -0.94 -5.35
N ALA A 50 3.39 -1.57 -5.80
CA ALA A 50 3.34 -2.87 -6.46
C ALA A 50 2.84 -3.98 -5.52
N LEU A 51 3.28 -3.98 -4.26
CA LEU A 51 2.80 -4.87 -3.20
C LEU A 51 1.28 -4.73 -3.00
N VAL A 52 0.79 -3.50 -2.85
CA VAL A 52 -0.64 -3.23 -2.69
C VAL A 52 -1.43 -3.70 -3.91
N HIS A 53 -0.90 -3.48 -5.11
CA HIS A 53 -1.54 -3.95 -6.34
C HIS A 53 -1.63 -5.48 -6.39
N PHE A 54 -0.52 -6.17 -6.07
CA PHE A 54 -0.46 -7.63 -5.95
C PHE A 54 -1.51 -8.16 -4.96
N LEU A 55 -1.58 -7.60 -3.76
CA LEU A 55 -2.53 -8.01 -2.73
C LEU A 55 -3.99 -7.76 -3.15
N ASN A 56 -4.27 -6.62 -3.78
CA ASN A 56 -5.60 -6.31 -4.32
C ASN A 56 -6.02 -7.29 -5.43
N MET A 57 -5.09 -7.68 -6.31
CA MET A 57 -5.36 -8.68 -7.34
C MET A 57 -5.62 -10.07 -6.75
N ALA A 58 -4.99 -10.39 -5.63
CA ALA A 58 -5.25 -11.61 -4.87
C ALA A 58 -6.57 -11.56 -4.06
N GLY A 59 -7.31 -10.44 -4.10
CA GLY A 59 -8.62 -10.29 -3.45
C GLY A 59 -8.54 -9.83 -2.00
N TYR A 60 -7.39 -9.36 -1.53
CA TYR A 60 -7.23 -8.77 -0.20
C TYR A 60 -7.43 -7.25 -0.23
N ASN A 61 -7.69 -6.66 0.93
CA ASN A 61 -7.77 -5.22 1.12
C ASN A 61 -6.79 -4.79 2.23
N PRO A 62 -5.50 -4.64 1.90
CA PRO A 62 -4.47 -4.34 2.89
C PRO A 62 -4.58 -2.92 3.43
N ILE A 63 -4.20 -2.75 4.71
CA ILE A 63 -3.94 -1.45 5.32
C ILE A 63 -2.49 -1.08 5.04
N VAL A 64 -2.27 -0.02 4.27
CA VAL A 64 -0.95 0.42 3.80
C VAL A 64 -0.26 1.23 4.90
N GLN A 65 1.06 1.05 5.07
CA GLN A 65 1.89 1.77 6.06
C GLN A 65 1.29 1.71 7.48
N HIS A 66 0.90 0.51 7.90
CA HIS A 66 0.19 0.31 9.16
C HIS A 66 1.17 0.31 10.36
N PRO A 67 0.92 1.10 11.42
CA PRO A 67 1.72 1.04 12.63
C PRO A 67 1.41 -0.22 13.44
N ILE A 68 2.43 -1.01 13.75
CA ILE A 68 2.37 -2.21 14.60
C ILE A 68 3.42 -2.04 15.71
N GLY A 69 2.94 -1.71 16.91
CA GLY A 69 3.80 -1.32 18.02
C GLY A 69 4.64 -0.09 17.67
N LEU A 70 5.96 -0.25 17.64
CA LEU A 70 6.94 0.81 17.35
C LEU A 70 7.41 0.83 15.90
N LYS A 71 6.87 -0.06 15.06
CA LYS A 71 7.28 -0.21 13.67
C LYS A 71 6.12 0.15 12.77
N VAL A 72 6.44 0.60 11.56
CA VAL A 72 5.47 0.81 10.49
C VAL A 72 5.78 -0.21 9.40
N VAL A 73 4.79 -1.03 9.08
CA VAL A 73 4.91 -2.10 8.08
C VAL A 73 4.30 -1.65 6.76
N ASP A 74 4.84 -2.12 5.64
CA ASP A 74 4.38 -1.65 4.32
C ASP A 74 2.92 -1.98 4.01
N ALA A 75 2.47 -3.19 4.34
CA ALA A 75 1.07 -3.59 4.25
C ALA A 75 0.67 -4.57 5.36
N TYR A 76 -0.54 -4.43 5.88
CA TYR A 76 -1.11 -5.33 6.89
C TYR A 76 -2.49 -5.83 6.46
N ILE A 77 -2.69 -7.14 6.52
CA ILE A 77 -3.99 -7.78 6.31
C ILE A 77 -4.54 -8.13 7.69
N PRO A 78 -5.66 -7.50 8.13
CA PRO A 78 -6.22 -7.74 9.45
C PRO A 78 -6.87 -9.14 9.56
N ASN A 79 -7.60 -9.36 10.67
CA ASN A 79 -8.38 -10.57 10.93
C ASN A 79 -9.21 -10.99 9.69
N PRO A 80 -9.24 -12.28 9.32
CA PRO A 80 -8.73 -13.44 10.09
C PRO A 80 -7.27 -13.82 9.84
N TYR A 81 -6.59 -13.11 8.94
CA TYR A 81 -5.27 -13.49 8.48
C TYR A 81 -4.16 -12.94 9.39
N GLU A 82 -4.28 -11.67 9.79
CA GLU A 82 -3.33 -10.99 10.67
C GLU A 82 -1.87 -11.12 10.16
N LEU A 83 -1.71 -10.88 8.86
CA LEU A 83 -0.45 -11.02 8.13
C LEU A 83 0.17 -9.66 7.85
N ILE A 84 1.48 -9.57 8.05
CA ILE A 84 2.30 -8.43 7.67
C ILE A 84 3.00 -8.74 6.35
N PHE A 85 3.06 -7.76 5.45
CA PHE A 85 3.85 -7.80 4.23
C PHE A 85 4.83 -6.63 4.19
N GLU A 86 6.10 -6.92 3.89
CA GLU A 86 7.17 -5.94 3.69
C GLU A 86 7.66 -6.04 2.23
N ALA A 87 7.88 -4.89 1.59
CA ALA A 87 8.35 -4.79 0.22
C ALA A 87 9.86 -4.55 0.19
N ASP A 88 10.63 -5.63 0.12
CA ASP A 88 12.06 -5.59 0.33
C ASP A 88 12.83 -5.16 -0.92
N GLY A 89 13.44 -3.97 -0.86
CA GLY A 89 14.32 -3.48 -1.92
C GLY A 89 15.73 -4.09 -1.83
N THR A 90 16.19 -4.72 -2.91
CA THR A 90 17.47 -5.46 -2.97
C THR A 90 18.67 -4.70 -2.37
N TYR A 91 18.77 -3.39 -2.63
CA TYR A 91 19.88 -2.55 -2.17
C TYR A 91 19.90 -2.32 -0.65
N TRP A 92 18.72 -2.17 -0.02
CA TRP A 92 18.62 -1.77 1.38
C TRP A 92 18.85 -2.95 2.33
N HIS A 93 18.31 -4.12 2.01
CA HIS A 93 18.35 -5.29 2.90
C HIS A 93 19.70 -6.02 2.91
N ALA A 94 20.50 -5.89 1.85
CA ALA A 94 21.85 -6.49 1.79
C ALA A 94 22.77 -5.99 2.92
N ARG A 95 22.51 -4.81 3.49
CA ARG A 95 23.33 -4.19 4.55
C ARG A 95 22.73 -4.32 5.95
N THR A 96 21.51 -4.86 6.08
CA THR A 96 20.72 -4.81 7.32
C THR A 96 20.11 -6.13 7.75
N ALA A 97 20.56 -7.26 7.18
CA ALA A 97 19.98 -8.58 7.47
C ALA A 97 19.79 -8.88 8.98
N GLU A 98 20.77 -8.54 9.83
CA GLU A 98 20.65 -8.73 11.28
C GLU A 98 19.56 -7.88 11.91
N LYS A 99 19.40 -6.63 11.45
CA LYS A 99 18.35 -5.71 11.92
C LYS A 99 16.97 -6.14 11.43
N ASP A 100 16.89 -6.74 10.25
CA ASP A 100 15.64 -7.26 9.71
C ASP A 100 15.17 -8.47 10.52
N ILE A 101 16.09 -9.38 10.89
CA ILE A 101 15.77 -10.49 11.82
C ILE A 101 15.29 -9.98 13.19
N GLU A 102 15.93 -8.95 13.75
CA GLU A 102 15.49 -8.36 15.02
C GLU A 102 14.12 -7.68 14.89
N ARG A 103 13.88 -7.00 13.75
CA ARG A 103 12.60 -6.38 13.42
C ARG A 103 11.50 -7.44 13.32
N ASP A 104 11.74 -8.57 12.66
CA ASP A 104 10.74 -9.62 12.50
C ASP A 104 10.40 -10.28 13.83
N LYS A 105 11.41 -10.56 14.67
CA LYS A 105 11.18 -11.04 16.04
C LYS A 105 10.30 -10.09 16.83
N TYR A 106 10.53 -8.77 16.69
CA TYR A 106 9.71 -7.76 17.34
C TYR A 106 8.26 -7.77 16.83
N LEU A 107 8.06 -7.85 15.51
CA LEU A 107 6.73 -7.85 14.88
C LEU A 107 5.95 -9.12 15.23
N LEU A 108 6.59 -10.29 15.18
CA LEU A 108 5.99 -11.57 15.54
C LEU A 108 5.65 -11.68 17.03
N ALA A 109 6.33 -10.93 17.89
CA ALA A 109 5.99 -10.85 19.31
C ALA A 109 4.74 -10.00 19.58
N GLN A 110 4.21 -9.26 18.58
CA GLN A 110 3.00 -8.45 18.77
C GLN A 110 1.74 -9.33 18.77
N PRO A 111 0.77 -9.07 19.66
CA PRO A 111 -0.48 -9.83 19.70
C PRO A 111 -1.21 -9.82 18.36
N GLY A 112 -1.66 -11.00 17.92
CA GLY A 112 -2.44 -11.19 16.70
C GLY A 112 -1.59 -11.40 15.44
N VAL A 113 -0.34 -10.95 15.39
CA VAL A 113 0.50 -11.14 14.20
C VAL A 113 0.84 -12.61 14.01
N LYS A 114 0.40 -13.21 12.89
CA LYS A 114 0.65 -14.64 12.60
C LYS A 114 1.92 -14.87 11.80
N ALA A 115 2.24 -13.95 10.89
CA ALA A 115 3.45 -14.02 10.08
C ALA A 115 3.86 -12.65 9.53
N VAL A 116 5.13 -12.53 9.22
CA VAL A 116 5.73 -11.44 8.43
C VAL A 116 6.22 -12.05 7.12
N ILE A 117 5.75 -11.51 6.00
CA ILE A 117 6.03 -12.02 4.65
C ILE A 117 6.83 -10.95 3.90
N HIS A 118 8.04 -11.30 3.52
CA HIS A 118 8.92 -10.43 2.74
C HIS A 118 8.75 -10.79 1.26
N LEU A 119 8.44 -9.79 0.44
CA LEU A 119 8.45 -9.92 -1.01
C LEU A 119 9.58 -9.08 -1.56
N SER A 120 10.51 -9.74 -2.24
CA SER A 120 11.64 -9.07 -2.87
C SER A 120 11.19 -8.19 -4.03
N GLU A 121 12.06 -7.26 -4.42
CA GLU A 121 11.89 -6.49 -5.65
C GLU A 121 11.64 -7.38 -6.88
N GLN A 122 12.27 -8.57 -6.95
CA GLN A 122 12.06 -9.52 -8.06
C GLN A 122 10.64 -10.11 -8.03
N ASP A 123 10.10 -10.42 -6.85
CA ASP A 123 8.73 -10.93 -6.69
C ASP A 123 7.69 -9.87 -7.11
N LEU A 124 7.97 -8.60 -6.79
CA LEU A 124 7.07 -7.48 -7.06
C LEU A 124 7.25 -6.87 -8.46
N LYS A 125 8.36 -7.19 -9.15
CA LYS A 125 8.69 -6.62 -10.47
C LYS A 125 7.54 -6.70 -11.48
N PRO A 126 6.82 -7.82 -11.65
CA PRO A 126 5.71 -7.90 -12.61
C PRO A 126 4.61 -6.86 -12.36
N PHE A 127 4.44 -6.44 -11.09
CA PHE A 127 3.43 -5.47 -10.68
C PHE A 127 3.96 -4.03 -10.74
N VAL A 128 5.26 -3.83 -10.54
CA VAL A 128 5.92 -2.53 -10.74
C VAL A 128 5.75 -2.06 -12.18
N ASP A 129 5.86 -2.97 -13.15
CA ASP A 129 5.75 -2.65 -14.59
C ASP A 129 4.31 -2.29 -15.01
N LEU A 130 3.30 -2.72 -14.24
CA LEU A 130 1.89 -2.36 -14.45
C LEU A 130 1.56 -0.95 -13.94
N ILE A 131 2.37 -0.42 -13.02
CA ILE A 131 2.20 0.93 -12.51
C ILE A 131 2.88 1.88 -13.50
N ALA A 132 2.07 2.55 -14.32
CA ALA A 132 2.56 3.48 -15.33
C ALA A 132 3.59 4.47 -14.74
N PRO A 133 4.74 4.68 -15.40
CA PRO A 133 5.73 5.65 -14.94
C PRO A 133 5.08 7.02 -14.82
N GLY A 134 5.22 7.64 -13.65
CA GLY A 134 4.58 8.92 -13.30
C GLY A 134 3.26 8.81 -12.52
N ASN A 135 2.74 7.60 -12.32
CA ASN A 135 1.53 7.36 -11.53
C ASN A 135 1.83 6.72 -10.16
N ASN A 136 2.72 7.34 -9.37
CA ASN A 136 3.06 6.89 -8.00
C ASN A 136 1.90 7.04 -6.99
N ARG A 137 0.69 7.39 -7.45
CA ARG A 137 -0.51 7.47 -6.61
C ARG A 137 -1.50 6.43 -7.13
N ILE A 138 -1.46 5.23 -6.57
CA ILE A 138 -2.51 4.21 -6.81
C ILE A 138 -3.88 4.71 -6.34
N PHE A 139 -3.89 5.59 -5.34
CA PHE A 139 -5.11 6.34 -5.02
C PHE A 139 -5.27 7.46 -6.04
N PRO A 140 -6.35 7.45 -6.85
CA PRO A 140 -6.66 8.60 -7.68
C PRO A 140 -6.68 9.79 -6.73
N LYS A 141 -5.89 10.84 -7.04
CA LYS A 141 -6.17 12.15 -6.44
C LYS A 141 -7.67 12.33 -6.59
N ARG A 142 -8.35 12.84 -5.56
CA ARG A 142 -9.66 13.46 -5.76
C ARG A 142 -9.45 14.68 -6.67
N SER A 143 -9.06 14.48 -7.92
CA SER A 143 -8.99 15.50 -8.95
C SER A 143 -10.42 15.69 -9.45
N CYS A 144 -11.19 16.36 -8.60
CA CYS A 144 -12.01 17.45 -9.09
C CYS A 144 -11.07 18.37 -9.87
N GLY A 145 -11.09 18.26 -11.20
CA GLY A 145 -10.35 19.14 -12.09
C GLY A 145 -9.38 18.41 -13.01
N SER A 146 -9.81 18.32 -14.27
CA SER A 146 -8.97 18.24 -15.47
C SER A 146 -8.73 16.85 -16.07
N ARG A 147 -9.39 16.65 -17.21
CA ARG A 147 -9.21 15.63 -18.27
C ARG A 147 -9.78 14.25 -17.94
N HIS A 148 -11.10 14.15 -18.01
CA HIS A 148 -11.78 12.87 -18.20
C HIS A 148 -11.72 12.45 -19.68
N ILE A 149 -11.33 11.20 -19.88
CA ILE A 149 -11.75 10.38 -21.02
C ILE A 149 -13.28 10.39 -21.01
N TRP A 150 -13.87 10.80 -22.13
CA TRP A 150 -15.31 10.99 -22.27
C TRP A 150 -16.02 9.63 -22.26
N CYS A 151 -16.85 9.38 -21.24
CA CYS A 151 -17.81 8.27 -21.26
C CYS A 151 -18.94 8.63 -22.24
N ALA A 152 -19.24 7.75 -23.19
CA ALA A 152 -20.26 7.94 -24.22
C ALA A 152 -21.69 8.19 -23.64
N GLU A 153 -21.93 7.81 -22.39
CA GLU A 153 -23.22 7.98 -21.72
C GLU A 153 -23.48 9.42 -21.22
N CYS A 154 -22.48 10.29 -21.17
CA CYS A 154 -22.64 11.69 -20.73
C CYS A 154 -22.85 12.70 -21.90
N SER A 155 -22.87 12.23 -23.14
CA SER A 155 -22.80 13.07 -24.34
C SER A 155 -24.08 13.87 -24.71
N PRO A 156 -25.33 13.39 -24.48
CA PRO A 156 -26.52 14.08 -25.00
C PRO A 156 -26.80 15.45 -24.35
N GLU A 157 -26.61 15.59 -23.03
CA GLU A 157 -26.86 16.86 -22.34
C GLU A 157 -25.78 17.92 -22.60
N ILE A 158 -24.54 17.49 -22.85
CA ILE A 158 -23.43 18.41 -23.11
C ILE A 158 -23.50 18.95 -24.55
N ALA A 159 -23.91 18.12 -25.52
CA ALA A 159 -24.19 18.55 -26.90
C ALA A 159 -25.32 19.58 -26.97
N LYS A 160 -26.33 19.48 -26.09
CA LYS A 160 -27.43 20.47 -25.99
C LYS A 160 -26.96 21.81 -25.41
N ARG A 161 -25.89 21.81 -24.60
CA ARG A 161 -25.37 23.01 -23.89
C ARG A 161 -24.35 23.80 -24.70
N GLN A 162 -23.64 23.19 -25.64
CA GLN A 162 -22.76 23.92 -26.57
C GLN A 162 -23.53 24.86 -27.51
N ARG A 163 -24.86 24.66 -27.69
CA ARG A 163 -25.72 25.59 -28.44
C ARG A 163 -26.10 26.88 -27.71
N LEU A 164 -25.79 27.03 -26.42
CA LEU A 164 -26.27 28.16 -25.61
C LEU A 164 -25.30 29.35 -25.50
N GLY A 165 -24.26 29.43 -26.34
CA GLY A 165 -23.51 30.69 -26.54
C GLY A 165 -23.01 31.39 -25.27
N LEU A 166 -22.45 30.66 -24.31
CA LEU A 166 -21.84 31.28 -23.12
C LEU A 166 -20.42 31.73 -23.45
N GLU A 167 -20.28 33.00 -23.85
CA GLU A 167 -19.04 33.59 -24.37
C GLU A 167 -18.05 34.09 -23.32
N ASN A 168 -18.38 34.07 -22.02
CA ASN A 168 -17.49 34.63 -21.01
C ASN A 168 -16.91 33.58 -20.04
N ALA A 169 -15.58 33.51 -19.96
CA ALA A 169 -14.85 32.54 -19.15
C ALA A 169 -15.23 32.61 -17.65
N LYS A 170 -15.69 33.76 -17.14
CA LYS A 170 -16.15 33.92 -15.76
C LYS A 170 -17.46 33.19 -15.43
N GLU A 171 -18.37 33.00 -16.38
CA GLU A 171 -19.62 32.26 -16.14
C GLU A 171 -19.42 30.75 -16.15
N ARG A 172 -18.47 30.26 -16.96
CA ARG A 172 -18.05 28.85 -16.95
C ARG A 172 -17.62 28.38 -15.55
N TRP A 173 -16.89 29.22 -14.81
CA TRP A 173 -16.42 28.88 -13.47
C TRP A 173 -17.54 28.87 -12.40
N ARG A 174 -18.54 29.77 -12.48
CA ARG A 174 -19.67 29.78 -11.53
C ARG A 174 -20.58 28.55 -11.64
N VAL A 175 -20.70 27.96 -12.83
CA VAL A 175 -21.51 26.75 -13.04
C VAL A 175 -20.75 25.48 -12.62
N TRP A 176 -19.43 25.42 -12.82
CA TRP A 176 -18.61 24.26 -12.46
C TRP A 176 -18.47 24.04 -10.94
N GLY A 177 -18.61 25.11 -10.13
CA GLY A 177 -18.55 25.02 -8.67
C GLY A 177 -19.76 24.36 -7.99
N ARG A 178 -20.85 24.03 -8.71
CA ARG A 178 -22.06 23.44 -8.12
C ARG A 178 -22.29 21.95 -8.39
N TYR A 179 -21.50 21.28 -9.24
CA TYR A 179 -21.84 19.93 -9.72
C TYR A 179 -20.67 18.93 -9.84
N SER A 180 -19.70 18.97 -8.94
CA SER A 180 -18.78 17.84 -8.74
C SER A 180 -19.41 16.81 -7.79
N LYS A 181 -20.49 16.13 -8.22
CA LYS A 181 -20.98 14.97 -7.46
C LYS A 181 -19.90 13.88 -7.50
N PRO A 182 -19.39 13.39 -6.36
CA PRO A 182 -18.48 12.26 -6.35
C PRO A 182 -19.21 11.06 -6.99
N CYS A 183 -18.48 10.30 -7.81
CA CYS A 183 -18.94 9.02 -8.35
C CYS A 183 -19.52 8.20 -7.19
N SER A 184 -20.82 7.89 -7.23
CA SER A 184 -21.52 7.32 -6.09
C SER A 184 -20.86 6.00 -5.67
N THR A 185 -20.98 5.63 -4.40
CA THR A 185 -20.53 4.33 -3.87
C THR A 185 -21.03 3.19 -4.76
N GLU A 186 -22.26 3.33 -5.27
CA GLU A 186 -22.88 2.41 -6.21
C GLU A 186 -22.08 2.26 -7.52
N THR A 187 -21.58 3.34 -8.12
CA THR A 187 -20.78 3.26 -9.35
C THR A 187 -19.43 2.57 -9.12
N ARG A 188 -18.79 2.77 -7.95
CA ARG A 188 -17.56 2.07 -7.58
C ARG A 188 -17.78 0.57 -7.39
N VAL A 189 -18.87 0.20 -6.71
CA VAL A 189 -19.28 -1.19 -6.55
C VAL A 189 -19.56 -1.83 -7.91
N LYS A 190 -20.27 -1.13 -8.80
CA LYS A 190 -20.53 -1.62 -10.18
C LYS A 190 -19.23 -1.86 -10.96
N LEU A 191 -18.23 -0.98 -10.84
CA LEU A 191 -16.95 -1.13 -11.52
C LEU A 191 -16.13 -2.33 -10.98
N SER A 192 -16.09 -2.50 -9.65
CA SER A 192 -15.44 -3.64 -9.00
C SER A 192 -16.09 -4.98 -9.39
N VAL A 193 -17.42 -5.04 -9.37
CA VAL A 193 -18.18 -6.20 -9.82
C VAL A 193 -17.94 -6.49 -11.30
N ALA A 194 -17.87 -5.48 -12.16
CA ALA A 194 -17.58 -5.64 -13.58
C ALA A 194 -16.15 -6.19 -13.83
N LEU A 195 -15.15 -5.69 -13.10
CA LEU A 195 -13.77 -6.19 -13.16
C LEU A 195 -13.65 -7.62 -12.64
N SER A 196 -14.32 -7.94 -11.53
CA SER A 196 -14.38 -9.31 -10.99
C SER A 196 -15.04 -10.27 -12.00
N LYS A 197 -16.16 -9.87 -12.62
CA LYS A 197 -16.82 -10.66 -13.68
C LYS A 197 -15.93 -10.84 -14.90
N ARG A 198 -15.21 -9.80 -15.34
CA ARG A 198 -14.26 -9.87 -16.45
C ARG A 198 -13.11 -10.81 -16.14
N ASN A 199 -12.53 -10.72 -14.94
CA ASN A 199 -11.47 -11.62 -14.50
C ASN A 199 -11.96 -13.06 -14.41
N LYS A 200 -13.14 -13.30 -13.82
CA LYS A 200 -13.76 -14.63 -13.77
C LYS A 200 -13.98 -15.21 -15.17
N LYS A 201 -14.43 -14.39 -16.13
CA LYS A 201 -14.59 -14.79 -17.53
C LYS A 201 -13.25 -15.11 -18.20
N ASN A 202 -12.22 -14.31 -17.95
CA ASN A 202 -10.88 -14.54 -18.48
C ASN A 202 -10.24 -15.81 -17.88
N TRP A 203 -10.41 -16.05 -16.58
CA TRP A 203 -9.92 -17.27 -15.92
C TRP A 203 -10.70 -18.54 -16.29
N ALA A 204 -11.93 -18.40 -16.79
CA ALA A 204 -12.70 -19.48 -17.39
C ALA A 204 -12.30 -19.78 -18.84
N ASN A 205 -11.50 -18.91 -19.48
CA ASN A 205 -10.93 -19.19 -20.79
C ASN A 205 -9.63 -20.01 -20.60
N GLU A 206 -9.62 -21.24 -21.12
CA GLU A 206 -8.53 -22.20 -20.97
C GLU A 206 -7.21 -21.68 -21.55
N ASP A 207 -7.25 -20.98 -22.70
CA ASP A 207 -6.07 -20.43 -23.36
C ASP A 207 -5.44 -19.29 -22.53
N TYR A 208 -6.28 -18.40 -22.00
CA TYR A 208 -5.84 -17.32 -21.13
C TYR A 208 -5.24 -17.86 -19.83
N ARG A 209 -5.90 -18.85 -19.22
CA ARG A 209 -5.41 -19.52 -18.01
C ARG A 209 -4.08 -20.22 -18.26
N SER A 210 -3.98 -20.95 -19.36
CA SER A 210 -2.76 -21.67 -19.77
C SER A 210 -1.61 -20.70 -20.04
N MET A 211 -1.85 -19.61 -20.78
CA MET A 211 -0.86 -18.56 -21.01
C MET A 211 -0.38 -17.93 -19.68
N MET A 212 -1.29 -17.67 -18.73
CA MET A 212 -0.91 -17.10 -17.43
C MET A 212 -0.12 -18.10 -16.58
N ILE A 213 -0.49 -19.38 -16.59
CA ILE A 213 0.27 -20.45 -15.94
C ILE A 213 1.67 -20.58 -16.57
N GLU A 214 1.77 -20.52 -17.90
CA GLU A 214 3.04 -20.59 -18.61
C GLU A 214 3.93 -19.39 -18.30
N LYS A 215 3.37 -18.18 -18.23
CA LYS A 215 4.08 -16.98 -17.77
C LYS A 215 4.58 -17.14 -16.34
N MET A 216 3.77 -17.70 -15.45
CA MET A 216 4.16 -17.98 -14.06
C MET A 216 5.26 -19.04 -13.99
N ARG A 217 5.17 -20.13 -14.77
CA ARG A 217 6.22 -21.15 -14.90
C ARG A 217 7.51 -20.59 -15.48
N ALA A 218 7.44 -19.75 -16.51
CA ALA A 218 8.59 -19.11 -17.11
C ALA A 218 9.24 -18.08 -16.17
N ALA A 219 8.46 -17.44 -15.29
CA ALA A 219 9.00 -16.64 -14.20
C ALA A 219 9.71 -17.53 -13.15
N HIS A 220 9.11 -18.67 -12.79
CA HIS A 220 9.69 -19.64 -11.84
C HIS A 220 10.99 -20.28 -12.36
N ALA A 221 11.03 -20.67 -13.63
CA ALA A 221 12.23 -21.24 -14.26
C ALA A 221 13.42 -20.27 -14.27
N ARG A 222 13.16 -18.95 -14.26
CA ARG A 222 14.19 -17.91 -14.12
C ARG A 222 14.71 -17.78 -12.69
N HIS A 223 14.03 -18.37 -11.70
CA HIS A 223 14.35 -18.28 -10.27
C HIS A 223 14.15 -19.64 -9.56
N PRO A 224 14.99 -20.66 -9.85
CA PRO A 224 14.78 -22.06 -9.43
C PRO A 224 14.91 -22.33 -7.91
N GLY A 225 14.89 -21.31 -7.05
CA GLY A 225 14.97 -21.42 -5.59
C GLY A 225 13.73 -20.96 -4.83
N THR A 226 12.68 -20.46 -5.49
CA THR A 226 11.42 -20.07 -4.82
C THR A 226 10.42 -21.22 -4.84
N GLU A 227 10.20 -21.85 -3.68
CA GLU A 227 9.24 -22.94 -3.52
C GLU A 227 7.82 -22.36 -3.33
N TRP A 228 7.07 -22.17 -4.43
CA TRP A 228 5.67 -21.74 -4.36
C TRP A 228 4.77 -22.97 -4.16
N ARG A 229 4.24 -23.17 -2.95
CA ARG A 229 3.20 -24.17 -2.70
C ARG A 229 1.87 -23.70 -3.30
N MET A 230 1.49 -24.24 -4.45
CA MET A 230 0.12 -24.16 -4.94
C MET A 230 -0.76 -25.12 -4.10
N LYS A 231 -1.74 -24.56 -3.38
CA LYS A 231 -2.89 -25.30 -2.86
C LYS A 231 -4.03 -25.23 -3.86
#